data_AF-A0AAV9B1B2-F1
#
_entry.id   AF-A0AAV9B1B2-F1
#
_cell.length_a   1.000
_cell.length_b   1.000
_cell.length_c   1.000
_cell.angle_alpha   90.00
_cell.angle_beta   90.00
_cell.angle_gamma   90.00
#
_symmetry.space_group_name_H-M   'P 1'
#
loop_
_entity.id
_entity.type
_entity.pdbx_description
1 polymer ?
#
loop_
_entity_poly.entity_id
_entity_poly.type
_entity_poly.pdbx_seq_one_letter_code
_entity_poly.pdbx_strand_id
1 'polypeptide(L)'
;MPINNYKGFLCMTGFCKTKIPSEITVALEPIKDNEEAVKAYGIHLGTEMCRKILAHGIKTLHMYTLNMEKSALAILTVILLVHIVFW
;
A
#
# COMPACT_ATOMS: atom_id res chain seq x y z
N MET A 1 -1.91 -4.18 1.12
CA MET A 1 -0.55 -4.12 1.69
C MET A 1 0.09 -2.81 1.27
N PRO A 2 0.14 -1.80 2.16
CA PRO A 2 0.85 -0.54 1.91
C PRO A 2 2.36 -0.77 1.74
N ILE A 3 3.02 0.03 0.91
CA ILE A 3 4.49 -0.02 0.74
C ILE A 3 5.12 0.78 1.88
N ASN A 4 5.82 0.09 2.80
CA ASN A 4 6.44 0.71 3.97
C ASN A 4 7.95 0.97 3.80
N ASN A 5 8.63 0.15 3.01
CA ASN A 5 10.02 0.35 2.62
C ASN A 5 10.31 -0.40 1.31
N TYR A 6 11.35 0.02 0.59
CA TYR A 6 11.66 -0.49 -0.73
C TYR A 6 12.13 -1.96 -0.71
N LYS A 7 13.05 -2.31 0.20
CA LYS A 7 13.62 -3.67 0.28
C LYS A 7 12.57 -4.72 0.65
N GLY A 8 11.72 -4.44 1.63
CA GLY A 8 10.65 -5.30 2.08
C GLY A 8 9.56 -5.47 1.02
N PHE A 9 9.28 -4.41 0.24
CA PHE A 9 8.41 -4.51 -0.92
C PHE A 9 8.96 -5.47 -1.98
N LEU A 10 10.24 -5.35 -2.35
CA LEU A 10 10.88 -6.28 -3.29
C LEU A 10 10.94 -7.72 -2.75
N CYS A 11 11.27 -7.89 -1.47
CA CYS A 11 11.29 -9.20 -0.82
C CYS A 11 9.92 -9.88 -0.88
N MET A 12 8.87 -9.16 -0.47
CA MET A 12 7.50 -9.70 -0.45
C MET A 12 6.97 -10.00 -1.85
N THR A 13 7.17 -9.08 -2.80
CA THR A 13 6.73 -9.28 -4.19
C THR A 13 7.48 -10.43 -4.87
N GLY A 14 8.78 -10.60 -4.59
CA GLY A 14 9.57 -11.74 -5.03
C GLY A 14 9.10 -13.06 -4.41
N PHE A 15 8.81 -13.07 -3.11
CA PHE A 15 8.29 -14.25 -2.41
C PHE A 15 6.91 -14.68 -2.93
N CYS A 16 5.99 -13.73 -3.10
CA CYS A 16 4.65 -13.99 -3.62
C CYS A 16 4.61 -14.22 -5.14
N LYS A 17 5.74 -14.05 -5.86
CA LYS A 17 5.81 -14.06 -7.33
C LYS A 17 4.80 -13.10 -7.98
N THR A 18 4.55 -11.98 -7.31
CA THR A 18 3.58 -10.98 -7.74
C THR A 18 4.15 -10.12 -8.85
N LYS A 19 3.42 -9.96 -9.96
CA LYS A 19 3.81 -9.06 -11.04
C LYS A 19 3.62 -7.61 -10.60
N ILE A 20 4.70 -6.84 -10.57
CA ILE A 20 4.68 -5.41 -10.28
C ILE A 20 4.55 -4.64 -11.61
N PRO A 21 3.56 -3.75 -11.75
CA PRO A 21 3.50 -2.78 -12.86
C PRO A 21 4.78 -1.95 -12.95
N SER A 22 5.31 -1.75 -14.16
CA SER A 22 6.55 -1.00 -14.39
C SER A 22 6.49 0.44 -13.87
N GLU A 23 5.31 1.06 -13.94
CA GLU A 23 5.03 2.40 -13.41
C GLU A 23 5.40 2.55 -11.93
N ILE A 24 5.13 1.50 -11.13
CA ILE A 24 5.39 1.50 -9.69
C ILE A 24 6.90 1.40 -9.44
N THR A 25 7.60 0.54 -10.19
CA THR A 25 9.05 0.39 -10.07
C THR A 25 9.76 1.69 -10.47
N VAL A 26 9.36 2.31 -11.58
CA VAL A 26 9.94 3.58 -12.05
C VAL A 26 9.71 4.70 -11.04
N ALA A 27 8.55 4.75 -10.39
CA ALA A 27 8.27 5.76 -9.36
C ALA A 27 9.04 5.50 -8.04
N LEU A 28 9.31 4.24 -7.69
CA LEU A 28 10.00 3.87 -6.46
C LEU A 28 11.53 3.97 -6.56
N GLU A 29 12.11 3.70 -7.73
CA GLU A 29 13.56 3.69 -7.93
C GLU A 29 14.28 4.99 -7.49
N PRO A 30 13.80 6.21 -7.83
CA PRO A 30 14.46 7.45 -7.42
C PRO A 30 14.34 7.75 -5.92
N ILE A 31 13.37 7.14 -5.23
CA ILE A 31 13.10 7.38 -3.80
C ILE A 31 13.53 6.22 -2.90
N LYS A 32 14.20 5.19 -3.46
CA LYS A 32 14.50 3.93 -2.77
C LYS A 32 15.26 4.07 -1.45
N ASP A 33 16.10 5.10 -1.34
CA ASP A 33 16.92 5.38 -0.15
C ASP A 33 16.25 6.36 0.83
N ASN A 34 15.07 6.89 0.49
CA ASN A 34 14.27 7.76 1.34
C ASN A 34 13.02 7.03 1.85
N GLU A 35 13.10 6.50 3.06
CA GLU A 35 12.00 5.73 3.66
C GLU A 35 10.70 6.53 3.82
N GLU A 36 10.78 7.82 4.12
CA GLU A 36 9.60 8.67 4.28
C GLU A 36 8.89 8.87 2.94
N ALA A 37 9.66 9.13 1.88
CA ALA A 37 9.12 9.26 0.53
C ALA A 37 8.50 7.94 0.04
N VAL A 38 9.14 6.80 0.31
CA VAL A 38 8.59 5.48 -0.02
C VAL A 38 7.27 5.21 0.72
N LYS A 39 7.19 5.54 2.01
CA LYS A 39 5.95 5.41 2.79
C LYS A 39 4.85 6.31 2.23
N ALA A 40 5.15 7.58 1.97
CA ALA A 40 4.20 8.53 1.40
C ALA A 40 3.65 8.05 0.05
N TYR A 41 4.54 7.55 -0.83
CA TYR A 41 4.15 6.94 -2.10
C TYR A 41 3.28 5.70 -1.89
N GLY A 42 3.64 4.82 -0.95
CA GLY A 42 2.87 3.63 -0.61
C GLY A 42 1.46 3.94 -0.10
N ILE A 43 1.32 4.99 0.71
CA ILE A 43 0.02 5.48 1.19
C ILE A 43 -0.80 6.00 0.01
N HIS A 44 -0.22 6.86 -0.84
CA HIS A 44 -0.90 7.39 -2.01
C HIS A 44 -1.39 6.29 -2.95
N LEU A 45 -0.50 5.36 -3.33
CA LEU A 45 -0.81 4.22 -4.18
C LEU A 45 -1.91 3.34 -3.57
N GLY A 46 -1.77 3.00 -2.28
CA GLY A 46 -2.77 2.21 -1.56
C GLY A 46 -4.15 2.86 -1.56
N THR A 47 -4.19 4.17 -1.35
CA THR A 47 -5.43 4.96 -1.33
C THR A 47 -6.10 4.99 -2.71
N GLU A 48 -5.34 5.22 -3.78
CA GLU A 48 -5.86 5.20 -5.16
C GLU A 48 -6.43 3.82 -5.54
N MET A 49 -5.74 2.74 -5.16
CA MET A 49 -6.24 1.38 -5.38
C MET A 49 -7.54 1.13 -4.62
N CYS A 50 -7.61 1.51 -3.33
CA CYS A 50 -8.82 1.39 -2.53
C CYS A 50 -9.98 2.19 -3.13
N ARG A 51 -9.75 3.45 -3.54
CA ARG A 51 -10.78 4.27 -4.22
C ARG A 51 -11.33 3.60 -5.46
N LYS A 52 -10.45 3.07 -6.32
CA LYS A 52 -10.87 2.35 -7.53
C LYS A 52 -11.72 1.11 -7.18
N ILE A 53 -11.31 0.32 -6.19
CA ILE A 53 -12.06 -0.87 -5.77
C ILE A 53 -13.45 -0.50 -5.21
N LEU A 54 -13.51 0.52 -4.35
CA LEU A 54 -14.77 1.02 -3.78
C LEU A 54 -15.70 1.57 -4.86
N ALA A 55 -15.17 2.27 -5.86
CA ALA A 55 -15.94 2.78 -6.99
C ALA A 55 -16.58 1.67 -7.83
N HIS A 56 -16.03 0.45 -7.82
CA HIS A 56 -16.61 -0.72 -8.47
C HIS A 56 -17.65 -1.45 -7.60
N GLY A 57 -18.06 -0.86 -6.46
CA GLY A 57 -19.15 -1.36 -5.62
C GLY A 57 -18.75 -2.39 -4.56
N ILE A 58 -17.46 -2.69 -4.42
CA ILE A 58 -16.93 -3.55 -3.35
C ILE A 58 -16.93 -2.75 -2.05
N LYS A 59 -17.55 -3.26 -0.98
CA LYS A 59 -17.73 -2.55 0.30
C LYS A 59 -16.76 -2.96 1.40
N THR A 60 -16.02 -4.05 1.18
CA THR A 60 -15.12 -4.63 2.19
C THR A 60 -13.70 -4.68 1.64
N LEU A 61 -12.75 -4.16 2.41
CA LEU A 61 -11.33 -4.19 2.10
C LEU A 61 -10.59 -4.86 3.24
N HIS A 62 -9.68 -5.78 2.91
CA HIS A 62 -8.75 -6.37 3.88
C HIS A 62 -7.36 -5.79 3.66
N MET A 63 -6.80 -5.15 4.69
CA MET A 63 -5.47 -4.54 4.63
C MET A 63 -4.46 -5.34 5.44
N TYR A 64 -3.47 -5.92 4.75
CA TYR A 64 -2.26 -6.42 5.38
C TYR A 64 -1.41 -5.25 5.94
N THR A 65 -1.37 -5.14 7.26
CA THR A 65 -0.63 -4.11 8.01
C THR A 65 0.83 -4.48 8.22
N LEU A 66 1.18 -5.77 8.18
CA LEU A 66 2.53 -6.29 8.46
C LEU A 66 3.08 -5.77 9.82
N ASN A 67 2.24 -5.83 10.86
CA ASN A 67 2.53 -5.29 12.21
C ASN A 67 2.84 -3.78 12.24
N MET A 68 2.46 -3.02 11.22
CA MET A 68 2.60 -1.57 11.15
C MET A 68 1.25 -0.90 10.90
N GLU A 69 0.81 -0.10 11.87
CA GLU A 69 -0.51 0.54 11.89
C GLU A 69 -0.56 1.87 11.12
N LYS A 70 0.52 2.65 11.15
CA LYS A 70 0.51 4.05 10.66
C LYS A 70 0.12 4.20 9.20
N SER A 71 0.72 3.42 8.30
CA SER A 71 0.43 3.48 6.86
C SER A 71 -0.99 3.00 6.54
N ALA A 72 -1.46 1.97 7.26
CA ALA A 72 -2.80 1.44 7.06
C ALA A 72 -3.87 2.44 7.53
N LEU A 73 -3.68 3.00 8.73
CA LEU A 73 -4.55 4.05 9.28
C LEU A 73 -4.59 5.27 8.37
N ALA A 74 -3.45 5.72 7.86
CA ALA A 74 -3.39 6.86 6.94
C ALA A 74 -4.23 6.62 5.67
N ILE A 75 -4.17 5.43 5.07
CA ILE A 75 -5.00 5.08 3.92
C ILE A 75 -6.48 5.09 4.31
N LEU A 76 -6.84 4.43 5.41
CA LEU A 76 -8.21 4.33 5.93
C LEU A 76 -8.84 5.69 6.21
N THR A 77 -8.09 6.60 6.85
CA THR A 77 -8.53 7.97 7.13
C THR A 77 -8.88 8.71 5.83
N VAL A 78 -8.09 8.52 4.78
CA VAL A 78 -8.32 9.20 3.49
C VAL A 78 -9.54 8.64 2.74
N ILE A 79 -9.85 7.35 2.89
CA ILE A 79 -11.02 6.72 2.25
C ILE A 79 -12.27 6.69 3.15
N LEU A 80 -12.23 7.30 4.34
CA LEU A 80 -13.34 7.39 5.32
C LEU A 80 -13.95 6.03 5.73
N LEU A 81 -13.19 4.95 5.65
CA LEU A 81 -13.66 3.59 5.99
C LEU A 81 -13.27 3.25 7.43
N VAL A 82 -14.26 2.90 8.26
CA VAL A 82 -14.10 2.73 9.73
C VAL A 82 -14.03 1.27 10.17
N HIS A 83 -14.07 0.31 9.24
CA HIS A 83 -14.09 -1.12 9.60
C HIS A 83 -12.72 -1.77 9.41
N ILE A 84 -12.03 -2.04 10.53
CA ILE A 84 -10.75 -2.74 10.57
C ILE A 84 -10.99 -4.15 11.14
N VAL A 85 -10.69 -5.18 10.35
CA VAL A 85 -10.60 -6.55 10.86
C VAL A 85 -9.12 -6.86 11.00
N PHE A 86 -8.65 -6.92 12.24
CA PHE A 86 -7.34 -7.47 12.57
C PHE A 86 -7.50 -8.99 12.68
N TRP A 87 -6.80 -9.72 11.81
CA TRP A 87 -6.60 -11.16 11.94
C TRP A 87 -5.11 -11.44 11.85
#